data_AF-A0A2U3BDC0-F1
#
_entry.id   AF-A0A2U3BDC0-F1
#
_cell.length_a   1.000
_cell.length_b   1.000
_cell.length_c   1.000
_cell.angle_alpha   90.00
_cell.angle_beta   90.00
_cell.angle_gamma   90.00
#
_symmetry.space_group_name_H-M   'P 1'
#
loop_
_entity.id
_entity.type
_entity.pdbx_description
1 polymer ?
#
loop_
_entity_poly.entity_id
_entity_poly.type
_entity_poly.pdbx_seq_one_letter_code
_entity_poly.pdbx_strand_id
1 'polypeptide(L)'
;MPHINELELCIELINSAKTPEEAFSHFCAILAQSGYDRITYSLVTDHPSLDLPKQHGLVTSYPDDWMKYYNEHDYMNVDPVVQKVLTSKAPFFWSDLVNDKGLTPKSRLLMNQAAESGLNSGIAFSLQGEPGEVVGMGVARSDLYKDTRDYDFLAKVYLLGTYFHETYRDMLMKEKNNVPSVTEREKDILYWGAEGKTDPEIALILGISVNTVRFHWKSIFTKLNARGRSYAITKSIRLGIIVPELVRSPYQSR
;
A
#
# COMPACT_ATOMS: atom_id res chain seq x y z
N MET A 1 21.49 -3.29 -18.19
CA MET A 1 20.59 -2.74 -17.17
C MET A 1 20.86 -1.25 -17.08
N PRO A 2 19.86 -0.36 -17.14
CA PRO A 2 20.09 1.08 -17.01
C PRO A 2 20.59 1.42 -15.61
N HIS A 3 21.45 2.43 -15.51
CA HIS A 3 21.90 2.93 -14.20
C HIS A 3 20.80 3.79 -13.59
N ILE A 4 20.71 3.89 -12.25
CA ILE A 4 19.66 4.66 -11.56
C ILE A 4 19.65 6.18 -11.90
N ASN A 5 20.72 6.67 -12.53
CA ASN A 5 20.82 8.04 -13.01
C ASN A 5 20.07 8.25 -14.33
N GLU A 6 19.79 7.18 -15.07
CA GLU A 6 19.04 7.15 -16.32
C GLU A 6 17.56 6.83 -16.00
N LEU A 7 16.91 7.73 -15.26
CA LEU A 7 15.57 7.52 -14.71
C LEU A 7 14.53 7.17 -15.78
N GLU A 8 14.60 7.80 -16.96
CA GLU A 8 13.71 7.52 -18.09
C GLU A 8 13.80 6.04 -18.51
N LEU A 9 15.01 5.55 -18.79
CA LEU A 9 15.24 4.14 -19.17
C LEU A 9 14.84 3.17 -18.06
N CYS A 10 15.07 3.54 -16.79
CA CYS A 10 14.64 2.73 -15.65
C CYS A 10 13.12 2.60 -15.58
N ILE A 11 12.39 3.70 -15.78
CA ILE A 11 10.93 3.73 -15.77
C ILE A 11 10.37 2.93 -16.95
N GLU A 12 10.91 3.13 -18.15
CA GLU A 12 10.52 2.37 -19.34
C GLU A 12 10.70 0.86 -19.12
N LEU A 13 11.83 0.46 -18.54
CA LEU A 13 12.12 -0.94 -18.26
C LEU A 13 11.13 -1.55 -17.25
N ILE A 14 10.82 -0.84 -16.16
CA ILE A 14 9.82 -1.28 -15.18
C ILE A 14 8.44 -1.42 -15.83
N ASN A 15 7.99 -0.40 -16.56
CA ASN A 15 6.67 -0.38 -17.20
C ASN A 15 6.55 -1.41 -18.34
N SER A 16 7.67 -1.85 -18.91
CA SER A 16 7.70 -2.83 -20.00
C SER A 16 7.38 -4.26 -19.55
N ALA A 17 7.51 -4.55 -18.25
CA ALA A 17 7.31 -5.86 -17.64
C ALA A 17 5.93 -6.45 -17.99
N LYS A 18 5.86 -7.78 -18.05
CA LYS A 18 4.65 -8.56 -18.36
C LYS A 18 4.06 -9.26 -17.15
N THR A 19 4.86 -9.48 -16.11
CA THR A 19 4.38 -10.05 -14.85
C THR A 19 4.86 -9.23 -13.64
N PRO A 20 4.17 -9.35 -12.49
CA PRO A 20 4.61 -8.70 -11.25
C PRO A 20 6.03 -9.09 -10.81
N GLU A 21 6.41 -10.36 -11.01
CA GLU A 21 7.74 -10.88 -10.68
C GLU A 21 8.83 -10.31 -11.59
N GLU A 22 8.52 -10.11 -12.88
CA GLU A 22 9.43 -9.48 -13.82
C GLU A 22 9.65 -8.01 -13.46
N ALA A 23 8.58 -7.27 -13.14
CA ALA A 23 8.67 -5.88 -12.68
C ALA A 23 9.55 -5.77 -11.41
N PHE A 24 9.37 -6.69 -10.46
CA PHE A 24 10.17 -6.73 -9.23
C PHE A 24 11.64 -7.05 -9.52
N SER A 25 11.89 -8.00 -10.44
CA SER A 25 13.24 -8.37 -10.86
C SER A 25 13.97 -7.20 -11.53
N HIS A 26 13.27 -6.46 -12.41
CA HIS A 26 13.81 -5.24 -13.02
C HIS A 26 14.16 -4.19 -11.97
N PHE A 27 13.24 -3.95 -11.03
CA PHE A 27 13.46 -3.00 -9.94
C PHE A 27 14.69 -3.38 -9.10
N CYS A 28 14.81 -4.64 -8.67
CA CYS A 28 15.97 -5.13 -7.91
C CYS A 28 17.29 -4.94 -8.67
N ALA A 29 17.32 -5.28 -9.97
CA ALA A 29 18.54 -5.18 -10.77
C ALA A 29 18.96 -3.73 -11.07
N ILE A 30 18.03 -2.76 -11.07
CA ILE A 30 18.36 -1.33 -11.12
C ILE A 30 19.06 -0.91 -9.82
N LEU A 31 18.48 -1.24 -8.67
CA LEU A 31 18.99 -0.81 -7.36
C LEU A 31 20.33 -1.46 -6.97
N ALA A 32 20.56 -2.71 -7.39
CA ALA A 32 21.79 -3.43 -7.12
C ALA A 32 23.04 -2.71 -7.66
N GLN A 33 22.91 -1.95 -8.75
CA GLN A 33 24.01 -1.16 -9.31
C GLN A 33 24.47 -0.01 -8.40
N SER A 34 23.61 0.41 -7.46
CA SER A 34 23.90 1.43 -6.44
C SER A 34 24.20 0.81 -5.07
N GLY A 35 24.42 -0.51 -5.01
CA GLY A 35 24.75 -1.25 -3.79
C GLY A 35 23.55 -1.62 -2.91
N TYR A 36 22.32 -1.30 -3.32
CA TYR A 36 21.11 -1.75 -2.61
C TYR A 36 20.64 -3.07 -3.22
N ASP A 37 21.05 -4.17 -2.61
CA ASP A 37 20.89 -5.55 -3.11
C ASP A 37 19.88 -6.39 -2.31
N ARG A 38 19.25 -5.78 -1.29
CA ARG A 38 18.21 -6.39 -0.46
C ARG A 38 16.95 -5.54 -0.55
N ILE A 39 15.91 -6.02 -1.23
CA ILE A 39 14.67 -5.29 -1.47
C ILE A 39 13.51 -6.08 -0.88
N THR A 40 12.55 -5.39 -0.28
CA THR A 40 11.26 -5.95 0.11
C THR A 40 10.14 -5.02 -0.31
N TYR A 41 9.08 -5.61 -0.83
CA TYR A 41 7.81 -4.95 -1.11
C TYR A 41 6.72 -5.72 -0.38
N SER A 42 5.87 -5.02 0.38
CA SER A 42 4.81 -5.66 1.14
C SER A 42 3.56 -4.80 1.24
N LEU A 43 2.40 -5.44 1.13
CA LEU A 43 1.12 -4.85 1.52
C LEU A 43 1.05 -4.82 3.05
N VAL A 44 1.25 -3.66 3.69
CA VAL A 44 1.32 -3.57 5.16
C VAL A 44 -0.08 -3.60 5.78
N THR A 45 -1.09 -3.14 5.04
CA THR A 45 -2.51 -3.25 5.40
C THR A 45 -3.25 -4.15 4.42
N ASP A 46 -4.49 -4.51 4.76
CA ASP A 46 -5.37 -5.14 3.79
C ASP A 46 -5.62 -4.19 2.62
N HIS A 47 -5.66 -4.75 1.40
CA HIS A 47 -5.96 -4.05 0.16
C HIS A 47 -7.29 -4.58 -0.42
N PRO A 48 -8.47 -4.18 0.11
CA PRO A 48 -9.76 -4.54 -0.46
C PRO A 48 -9.94 -4.14 -1.93
N SER A 49 -9.30 -3.07 -2.40
CA SER A 49 -9.31 -2.66 -3.81
C SER A 49 -8.76 -3.75 -4.72
N LEU A 50 -7.81 -4.53 -4.20
CA LEU A 50 -7.22 -5.69 -4.84
C LEU A 50 -7.82 -7.00 -4.33
N ASP A 51 -8.73 -7.00 -3.35
CA ASP A 51 -9.19 -8.19 -2.63
C ASP A 51 -8.01 -9.04 -2.11
N LEU A 52 -7.01 -8.39 -1.52
CA LEU A 52 -5.79 -9.02 -1.01
C LEU A 52 -5.60 -8.69 0.47
N PRO A 53 -5.24 -9.67 1.32
CA PRO A 53 -4.91 -9.40 2.71
C PRO A 53 -3.55 -8.72 2.82
N LYS A 54 -3.29 -8.09 3.97
CA LYS A 54 -1.92 -7.68 4.34
C LYS A 54 -0.95 -8.85 4.22
N GLN A 55 0.32 -8.55 3.97
CA GLN A 55 1.41 -9.49 3.68
C GLN A 55 1.25 -10.30 2.38
N HIS A 56 0.14 -10.16 1.64
CA HIS A 56 0.07 -10.71 0.29
C HIS A 56 1.11 -10.03 -0.61
N GLY A 57 1.65 -10.77 -1.57
CA GLY A 57 2.63 -10.22 -2.51
C GLY A 57 3.90 -9.72 -1.81
N LEU A 58 4.25 -10.30 -0.65
CA LEU A 58 5.56 -10.11 -0.05
C LEU A 58 6.60 -10.68 -1.03
N VAL A 59 7.13 -9.80 -1.87
CA VAL A 59 8.23 -10.15 -2.77
C VAL A 59 9.47 -9.50 -2.17
N THR A 60 10.45 -10.34 -1.89
CA THR A 60 11.67 -9.89 -1.25
C THR A 60 12.88 -10.63 -1.81
N SER A 61 14.00 -9.90 -1.89
CA SER A 61 15.33 -10.47 -2.08
C SER A 61 16.11 -10.56 -0.75
N TYR A 62 15.42 -10.48 0.39
CA TYR A 62 16.01 -10.72 1.70
C TYR A 62 16.38 -12.21 1.86
N PRO A 63 17.38 -12.54 2.70
CA PRO A 63 17.73 -13.94 2.94
C PRO A 63 16.55 -14.77 3.46
N ASP A 64 16.35 -15.96 2.92
CA ASP A 64 15.21 -16.83 3.26
C ASP A 64 15.20 -17.25 4.74
N ASP A 65 16.38 -17.53 5.30
CA ASP A 65 16.58 -17.88 6.71
C ASP A 65 16.19 -16.73 7.64
N TRP A 66 16.56 -15.50 7.27
CA TRP A 66 16.13 -14.30 7.97
C TRP A 66 14.62 -14.12 7.92
N MET A 67 13.99 -14.25 6.74
CA MET A 67 12.55 -14.07 6.60
C MET A 67 11.75 -15.14 7.35
N LYS A 68 12.24 -16.38 7.37
CA LYS A 68 11.68 -17.45 8.19
C LYS A 68 11.75 -17.09 9.67
N TYR A 69 12.92 -16.69 10.16
CA TYR A 69 13.12 -16.30 11.55
C TYR A 69 12.23 -15.10 11.95
N TYR A 70 12.14 -14.10 11.07
CA TYR A 70 11.31 -12.91 11.24
C TYR A 70 9.82 -13.26 11.44
N ASN A 71 9.31 -14.17 10.62
CA ASN A 71 7.92 -14.62 10.70
C ASN A 71 7.67 -15.47 11.96
N GLU A 72 8.59 -16.38 12.31
CA GLU A 72 8.45 -17.23 13.51
C GLU A 72 8.42 -16.43 14.82
N HIS A 73 8.99 -15.23 14.85
CA HIS A 73 9.07 -14.36 16.03
C HIS A 73 8.02 -13.23 16.06
N ASP A 74 7.09 -13.22 15.11
CA ASP A 74 6.07 -12.18 14.91
C ASP A 74 6.67 -10.76 14.86
N TYR A 75 7.83 -10.62 14.21
CA TYR A 75 8.58 -9.36 14.24
C TYR A 75 7.89 -8.19 13.56
N MET A 76 6.97 -8.44 12.63
CA MET A 76 6.15 -7.38 12.02
C MET A 76 5.46 -6.48 13.05
N ASN A 77 5.04 -7.01 14.20
CA ASN A 77 4.33 -6.24 15.23
C ASN A 77 5.25 -5.29 16.02
N VAL A 78 6.56 -5.53 16.00
CA VAL A 78 7.55 -4.76 16.77
C VAL A 78 8.61 -4.12 15.89
N ASP A 79 8.52 -4.30 14.58
CA ASP A 79 9.41 -3.73 13.58
C ASP A 79 9.21 -2.21 13.50
N PRO A 80 10.21 -1.41 13.91
CA PRO A 80 10.09 0.03 13.90
C PRO A 80 10.00 0.59 12.48
N VAL A 81 10.54 -0.11 11.46
CA VAL A 81 10.42 0.27 10.06
C VAL A 81 8.97 0.14 9.62
N VAL A 82 8.30 -0.97 9.95
CA VAL A 82 6.87 -1.18 9.66
C VAL A 82 5.99 -0.13 10.35
N GLN A 83 6.25 0.15 11.64
CA GLN A 83 5.49 1.18 12.38
C GLN A 83 5.69 2.58 11.77
N LYS A 84 6.90 2.89 11.31
CA LYS A 84 7.18 4.16 10.65
C LYS A 84 6.54 4.23 9.26
N VAL A 85 6.54 3.15 8.48
CA VAL A 85 5.85 3.07 7.17
C VAL A 85 4.35 3.35 7.32
N LEU A 86 3.71 2.85 8.38
CA LEU A 86 2.28 3.07 8.63
C LEU A 86 1.90 4.53 8.92
N THR A 87 2.87 5.37 9.31
CA THR A 87 2.62 6.73 9.82
C THR A 87 3.35 7.82 9.04
N SER A 88 4.43 7.49 8.35
CA SER A 88 5.23 8.43 7.56
C SER A 88 4.58 8.68 6.19
N LYS A 89 4.68 9.91 5.70
CA LYS A 89 4.34 10.27 4.31
C LYS A 89 5.57 10.48 3.42
N ALA A 90 6.76 10.40 4.00
CA ALA A 90 8.02 10.64 3.31
C ALA A 90 8.96 9.44 3.48
N PRO A 91 9.85 9.19 2.49
CA PRO A 91 10.95 8.25 2.64
C PRO A 91 11.88 8.63 3.79
N PHE A 92 12.46 7.63 4.44
CA PHE A 92 13.33 7.80 5.60
C PHE A 92 14.45 6.75 5.63
N PHE A 93 15.54 7.07 6.33
CA PHE A 93 16.64 6.14 6.53
C PHE A 93 16.38 5.28 7.77
N TRP A 94 16.77 4.00 7.73
CA TRP A 94 16.65 3.12 8.90
C TRP A 94 17.48 3.62 10.08
N SER A 95 18.58 4.34 9.82
CA SER A 95 19.40 4.96 10.86
C SER A 95 18.64 6.02 11.67
N ASP A 96 17.59 6.65 11.12
CA ASP A 96 16.71 7.54 11.88
C ASP A 96 15.96 6.80 13.01
N LEU A 97 15.69 5.50 12.81
CA LEU A 97 14.98 4.64 13.76
C LEU A 97 15.93 3.96 14.74
N VAL A 98 17.07 3.44 14.25
CA VAL A 98 18.06 2.74 15.10
C VAL A 98 18.66 3.68 16.15
N ASN A 99 18.86 4.95 15.78
CA ASN A 99 19.38 5.99 16.66
C ASN A 99 18.33 6.59 17.60
N ASP A 100 17.05 6.21 17.47
CA ASP A 100 16.00 6.65 18.39
C ASP A 100 16.22 6.01 19.77
N LYS A 101 16.28 6.86 20.80
CA LYS A 101 16.41 6.43 22.20
C LYS A 101 15.11 5.84 22.74
N GLY A 102 13.97 6.13 22.12
CA GLY A 102 12.65 5.59 22.46
C GLY A 102 12.39 4.18 21.95
N LEU A 103 13.30 3.61 21.14
CA LEU A 103 13.14 2.27 20.58
C LEU A 103 13.09 1.20 21.68
N THR A 104 12.09 0.32 21.62
CA THR A 104 11.96 -0.76 22.61
C THR A 104 13.14 -1.74 22.54
N PRO A 105 13.47 -2.46 23.64
CA PRO A 105 14.53 -3.47 23.61
C PRO A 105 14.31 -4.54 22.53
N LYS A 106 13.06 -4.98 22.31
CA LYS A 106 12.73 -5.99 21.29
C LYS A 106 12.90 -5.44 19.88
N SER A 107 12.47 -4.21 19.61
CA SER A 107 12.68 -3.53 18.33
C SER A 107 14.17 -3.30 18.04
N ARG A 108 14.96 -2.96 19.07
CA ARG A 108 16.42 -2.80 18.92
C ARG A 108 17.13 -4.13 18.63
N LEU A 109 16.75 -5.19 19.34
CA LEU A 109 17.25 -6.54 19.09
C LEU A 109 16.96 -6.96 17.64
N LEU A 110 15.74 -6.76 17.17
CA LEU A 110 15.35 -7.02 15.79
C LEU A 110 16.26 -6.29 14.78
N MET A 111 16.47 -4.98 14.94
CA MET A 111 17.33 -4.22 14.02
C MET A 111 18.79 -4.71 14.04
N ASN A 112 19.30 -5.11 15.20
CA ASN A 112 20.65 -5.68 15.31
C ASN A 112 20.74 -7.04 14.60
N GLN A 113 19.76 -7.93 14.81
CA GLN A 113 19.72 -9.24 14.15
C GLN A 113 19.55 -9.10 12.63
N ALA A 114 18.74 -8.14 12.17
CA ALA A 114 18.61 -7.83 10.75
C ALA A 114 19.97 -7.46 10.14
N ALA A 115 20.74 -6.60 10.81
CA ALA A 115 22.08 -6.24 10.38
C ALA A 115 23.02 -7.45 10.37
N GLU A 116 23.00 -8.30 11.40
CA GLU A 116 23.79 -9.55 11.44
C GLU A 116 23.42 -10.51 10.29
N SER A 117 22.17 -10.47 9.81
CA SER A 117 21.69 -11.21 8.64
C SER A 117 21.95 -10.48 7.29
N GLY A 118 22.74 -9.41 7.28
CA GLY A 118 23.11 -8.70 6.04
C GLY A 118 22.09 -7.65 5.57
N LEU A 119 21.26 -7.14 6.48
CA LEU A 119 20.42 -5.95 6.27
C LEU A 119 21.01 -4.76 7.05
N ASN A 120 22.21 -4.32 6.68
CA ASN A 120 23.04 -3.44 7.51
C ASN A 120 22.55 -2.00 7.58
N SER A 121 22.12 -1.46 6.45
CA SER A 121 21.57 -0.12 6.32
C SER A 121 20.54 -0.11 5.20
N GLY A 122 19.58 0.81 5.28
CA GLY A 122 18.50 0.86 4.32
C GLY A 122 17.67 2.14 4.38
N ILE A 123 16.81 2.26 3.38
CA ILE A 123 15.78 3.26 3.24
C ILE A 123 14.46 2.53 3.25
N ALA A 124 13.44 3.14 3.84
CA ALA A 124 12.08 2.68 3.68
C ALA A 124 11.14 3.84 3.34
N PHE A 125 10.04 3.50 2.69
CA PHE A 125 8.98 4.44 2.39
C PHE A 125 7.65 3.71 2.24
N SER A 126 6.59 4.47 2.46
CA SER A 126 5.22 4.02 2.21
C SER A 126 4.74 4.51 0.86
N LEU A 127 3.98 3.68 0.16
CA LEU A 127 3.16 4.10 -0.98
C LEU A 127 1.69 3.91 -0.59
N GLN A 128 0.86 4.86 -0.97
CA GLN A 128 -0.56 4.90 -0.60
C GLN A 128 -1.39 4.49 -1.81
N GLY A 129 -2.29 3.53 -1.62
CA GLY A 129 -3.30 3.15 -2.60
C GLY A 129 -4.63 3.84 -2.34
N GLU A 130 -5.72 3.07 -2.41
CA GLU A 130 -7.04 3.53 -1.96
C GLU A 130 -7.04 3.88 -0.46
N PRO A 131 -8.04 4.64 0.05
CA PRO A 131 -8.08 5.02 1.46
C PRO A 131 -7.88 3.85 2.44
N GLY A 132 -6.80 3.96 3.24
CA GLY A 132 -6.42 2.95 4.23
C GLY A 132 -5.60 1.78 3.68
N GLU A 133 -5.20 1.81 2.41
CA GLU A 133 -4.28 0.87 1.79
C GLU A 133 -2.86 1.43 1.78
N VAL A 134 -1.97 0.76 2.52
CA VAL A 134 -0.57 1.16 2.67
C VAL A 134 0.34 0.02 2.24
N VAL A 135 1.23 0.36 1.31
CA VAL A 135 2.34 -0.48 0.89
C VAL A 135 3.61 0.01 1.56
N GLY A 136 4.43 -0.93 2.02
CA GLY A 136 5.77 -0.68 2.53
C GLY A 136 6.82 -1.15 1.55
N MET A 137 7.80 -0.31 1.30
CA MET A 137 9.02 -0.67 0.57
C MET A 137 10.22 -0.51 1.49
N GLY A 138 11.05 -1.54 1.56
CA GLY A 138 12.34 -1.52 2.24
C GLY A 138 13.45 -1.86 1.27
N VAL A 139 14.43 -0.97 1.12
CA VAL A 139 15.63 -1.20 0.31
C VAL A 139 16.84 -1.12 1.22
N ALA A 140 17.66 -2.15 1.19
CA ALA A 140 18.79 -2.33 2.08
C ALA A 140 20.01 -2.81 1.30
N ARG A 141 21.15 -2.63 1.94
CA ARG A 141 22.46 -3.02 1.44
C ARG A 141 23.10 -4.04 2.38
N SER A 142 23.71 -5.05 1.79
CA SER A 142 24.43 -6.11 2.51
C SER A 142 25.88 -5.77 2.83
N ASP A 143 26.43 -4.72 2.22
CA ASP A 143 27.75 -4.22 2.57
C ASP A 143 27.73 -3.40 3.86
N LEU A 144 28.92 -3.25 4.48
CA LEU A 144 29.10 -2.43 5.70
C LEU A 144 29.36 -0.95 5.36
N TYR A 145 28.82 -0.48 4.22
CA TYR A 145 29.07 0.87 3.74
C TYR A 145 28.66 1.89 4.81
N LYS A 146 29.57 2.83 5.13
CA LYS A 146 29.30 3.90 6.09
C LYS A 146 28.08 4.68 5.63
N ASP A 147 27.11 4.85 6.52
CA ASP A 147 25.85 5.53 6.27
C ASP A 147 26.07 6.98 5.80
N THR A 148 26.36 7.17 4.51
CA THR A 148 26.22 8.45 3.84
C THR A 148 24.75 8.56 3.51
N ARG A 149 24.07 9.47 4.20
CA ARG A 149 22.66 9.78 3.95
C ARG A 149 22.52 10.33 2.53
N ASP A 150 22.35 9.44 1.57
CA ASP A 150 22.28 9.75 0.15
C ASP A 150 20.85 10.14 -0.22
N TYR A 151 20.57 11.44 -0.12
CA TYR A 151 19.25 12.00 -0.42
C TYR A 151 18.92 11.96 -1.92
N ASP A 152 19.93 11.96 -2.79
CA ASP A 152 19.74 11.86 -4.24
C ASP A 152 19.29 10.44 -4.61
N PHE A 153 19.96 9.41 -4.07
CA PHE A 153 19.50 8.03 -4.19
C PHE A 153 18.11 7.86 -3.58
N LEU A 154 17.86 8.40 -2.38
CA LEU A 154 16.57 8.32 -1.70
C LEU A 154 15.43 8.90 -2.55
N ALA A 155 15.64 10.04 -3.22
CA ALA A 155 14.65 10.63 -4.11
C ALA A 155 14.39 9.73 -5.34
N LYS A 156 15.45 9.18 -5.94
CA LYS A 156 15.36 8.31 -7.13
C LYS A 156 14.66 6.98 -6.82
N VAL A 157 15.03 6.32 -5.73
CA VAL A 157 14.41 5.05 -5.34
C VAL A 157 12.94 5.23 -4.95
N TYR A 158 12.59 6.38 -4.35
CA TYR A 158 11.19 6.69 -4.07
C TYR A 158 10.36 6.86 -5.36
N LEU A 159 10.91 7.56 -6.36
CA LEU A 159 10.28 7.71 -7.67
C LEU A 159 10.13 6.35 -8.39
N LEU A 160 11.21 5.60 -8.50
CA LEU A 160 11.21 4.29 -9.16
C LEU A 160 10.32 3.29 -8.43
N GLY A 161 10.32 3.30 -7.10
CA GLY A 161 9.44 2.47 -6.28
C GLY A 161 7.97 2.81 -6.50
N THR A 162 7.64 4.08 -6.75
CA THR A 162 6.29 4.51 -7.13
C THR A 162 5.90 3.90 -8.48
N TYR A 163 6.72 4.05 -9.53
CA TYR A 163 6.42 3.44 -10.85
C TYR A 163 6.32 1.92 -10.79
N PHE A 164 7.17 1.27 -10.00
CA PHE A 164 7.09 -0.16 -9.76
C PHE A 164 5.76 -0.54 -9.10
N HIS A 165 5.36 0.16 -8.03
CA HIS A 165 4.10 -0.11 -7.34
C HIS A 165 2.89 0.08 -8.26
N GLU A 166 2.84 1.17 -9.02
CA GLU A 166 1.73 1.42 -9.96
C GLU A 166 1.66 0.31 -11.02
N THR A 167 2.79 -0.07 -11.61
CA THR A 167 2.89 -1.16 -12.59
C THR A 167 2.42 -2.50 -11.99
N TYR A 168 2.92 -2.82 -10.80
CA TYR A 168 2.56 -4.04 -10.06
C TYR A 168 1.06 -4.08 -9.74
N ARG A 169 0.50 -2.96 -9.25
CA ARG A 169 -0.91 -2.83 -8.92
C ARG A 169 -1.80 -2.98 -10.15
N ASP A 170 -1.45 -2.33 -11.25
CA ASP A 170 -2.22 -2.37 -12.49
C ASP A 170 -2.28 -3.79 -13.08
N MET A 171 -1.19 -4.57 -12.94
CA MET A 171 -1.18 -5.99 -13.32
C MET A 171 -2.13 -6.81 -12.45
N LEU A 172 -2.10 -6.63 -11.12
CA LEU A 172 -3.01 -7.32 -10.20
C LEU A 172 -4.49 -6.94 -10.43
N MET A 173 -4.77 -5.68 -10.74
CA MET A 173 -6.13 -5.21 -11.05
C MET A 173 -6.66 -5.80 -12.36
N LYS A 174 -5.83 -5.93 -13.41
CA LYS A 174 -6.23 -6.55 -14.68
C LYS A 174 -6.64 -8.01 -14.52
N GLU A 175 -6.01 -8.73 -13.59
CA GLU A 175 -6.41 -10.09 -13.22
C GLU A 175 -7.74 -10.13 -12.43
N LYS A 176 -8.04 -9.05 -11.70
CA LYS A 176 -9.23 -8.90 -10.84
C LYS A 176 -10.21 -7.85 -11.38
N ASN A 177 -10.84 -8.13 -12.52
CA ASN A 177 -11.99 -7.37 -13.03
C ASN A 177 -13.28 -7.64 -12.21
N ASN A 178 -13.28 -7.39 -10.91
CA ASN A 178 -14.40 -7.72 -10.03
C ASN A 178 -14.79 -6.59 -9.06
N VAL A 179 -14.63 -5.32 -9.47
CA VAL A 179 -15.32 -4.23 -8.76
C VAL A 179 -16.81 -4.55 -8.77
N PRO A 180 -17.48 -4.69 -7.61
CA PRO A 180 -18.89 -5.02 -7.57
C PRO A 180 -19.69 -4.01 -8.40
N SER A 181 -20.49 -4.50 -9.34
CA SER A 181 -21.32 -3.65 -10.19
C SER A 181 -22.48 -3.05 -9.38
N VAL A 182 -22.19 -1.94 -8.71
CA VAL A 182 -23.16 -1.10 -8.00
C VAL A 182 -23.77 -0.11 -9.00
N THR A 183 -25.10 -0.06 -9.06
CA THR A 183 -25.83 0.82 -9.97
C THR A 183 -25.73 2.28 -9.52
N GLU A 184 -25.94 3.24 -10.42
CA GLU A 184 -25.95 4.67 -10.06
C GLU A 184 -26.94 4.98 -8.94
N ARG A 185 -28.11 4.34 -8.92
CA ARG A 185 -29.08 4.53 -7.84
C ARG A 185 -28.60 3.97 -6.49
N GLU A 186 -27.87 2.86 -6.51
CA GLU A 186 -27.26 2.31 -5.30
C GLU A 186 -26.09 3.19 -4.83
N LYS A 187 -25.33 3.81 -5.75
CA LYS A 187 -24.31 4.82 -5.42
C LYS A 187 -24.93 6.06 -4.78
N ASP A 188 -26.06 6.56 -5.27
CA ASP A 188 -26.81 7.66 -4.64
C ASP A 188 -27.15 7.35 -3.17
N ILE A 189 -27.66 6.13 -2.93
CA ILE A 189 -28.07 5.68 -1.59
C ILE A 189 -26.87 5.51 -0.67
N LEU A 190 -25.78 4.93 -1.19
CA LEU A 190 -24.51 4.82 -0.49
C LEU A 190 -23.93 6.19 -0.13
N TYR A 191 -23.95 7.13 -1.08
CA TYR A 191 -23.48 8.50 -0.90
C TYR A 191 -24.24 9.20 0.23
N TRP A 192 -25.56 9.28 0.15
CA TRP A 192 -26.34 9.92 1.22
C TRP A 192 -26.27 9.16 2.54
N GLY A 193 -26.09 7.84 2.49
CA GLY A 193 -25.78 7.05 3.68
C GLY A 193 -24.46 7.45 4.32
N ALA A 194 -23.42 7.73 3.52
CA ALA A 194 -22.13 8.23 3.98
C ALA A 194 -22.21 9.65 4.55
N GLU A 195 -23.10 10.49 4.00
CA GLU A 195 -23.46 11.82 4.53
C GLU A 195 -24.33 11.76 5.81
N GLY A 196 -24.49 10.58 6.41
CA GLY A 196 -25.19 10.38 7.67
C GLY A 196 -26.73 10.42 7.57
N LYS A 197 -27.31 10.41 6.37
CA LYS A 197 -28.77 10.45 6.19
C LYS A 197 -29.40 9.12 6.56
N THR A 198 -30.58 9.18 7.16
CA THR A 198 -31.46 8.05 7.47
C THR A 198 -32.27 7.61 6.24
N ASP A 199 -32.84 6.40 6.23
CA ASP A 199 -33.62 5.93 5.08
C ASP A 199 -34.80 6.86 4.70
N PRO A 200 -35.56 7.47 5.64
CA PRO A 200 -36.57 8.48 5.31
C PRO A 200 -36.00 9.74 4.68
N GLU A 201 -34.85 10.23 5.15
CA GLU A 201 -34.20 11.40 4.56
C GLU A 201 -33.67 11.10 3.16
N ILE A 202 -33.07 9.93 2.95
CA ILE A 202 -32.63 9.47 1.62
C ILE A 202 -33.82 9.37 0.66
N ALA A 203 -34.93 8.78 1.13
CA ALA A 203 -36.16 8.66 0.36
C ALA A 203 -36.68 10.03 -0.08
N LEU A 204 -36.69 11.01 0.83
CA LEU A 204 -37.07 12.39 0.56
C LEU A 204 -36.12 13.06 -0.46
N ILE A 205 -34.80 12.92 -0.27
CA ILE A 205 -33.78 13.52 -1.15
C ILE A 205 -33.84 12.96 -2.57
N LEU A 206 -34.05 11.64 -2.71
CA LEU A 206 -34.06 10.95 -4.00
C LEU A 206 -35.45 10.87 -4.64
N GLY A 207 -36.50 11.34 -3.98
CA GLY A 207 -37.88 11.30 -4.49
C GLY A 207 -38.43 9.87 -4.66
N ILE A 208 -38.05 8.94 -3.78
CA ILE A 208 -38.48 7.52 -3.80
C ILE A 208 -39.08 7.11 -2.46
N SER A 209 -39.68 5.91 -2.39
CA SER A 209 -40.22 5.40 -1.13
C SER A 209 -39.13 4.89 -0.18
N VAL A 210 -39.37 4.93 1.14
CA VAL A 210 -38.48 4.32 2.15
C VAL A 210 -38.26 2.82 1.90
N ASN A 211 -39.30 2.13 1.40
CA ASN A 211 -39.19 0.71 1.04
C ASN A 211 -38.25 0.51 -0.16
N THR A 212 -38.25 1.43 -1.13
CA THR A 212 -37.32 1.42 -2.27
C THR A 212 -35.88 1.63 -1.80
N VAL A 213 -35.64 2.56 -0.86
CA VAL A 213 -34.32 2.75 -0.24
C VAL A 213 -33.84 1.46 0.43
N ARG A 214 -34.69 0.83 1.25
CA ARG A 214 -34.38 -0.43 1.94
C ARG A 214 -34.13 -1.60 0.98
N PHE A 215 -34.85 -1.63 -0.15
CA PHE A 215 -34.61 -2.62 -1.21
C PHE A 215 -33.21 -2.48 -1.79
N HIS A 216 -32.79 -1.26 -2.14
CA HIS A 216 -31.44 -1.03 -2.63
C HIS A 216 -30.37 -1.35 -1.58
N TRP A 217 -30.58 -1.04 -0.29
CA TRP A 217 -29.64 -1.46 0.76
C TRP A 217 -29.43 -2.96 0.79
N LYS A 218 -30.48 -3.76 0.66
CA LYS A 218 -30.36 -5.23 0.58
C LYS A 218 -29.52 -5.66 -0.63
N SER A 219 -29.75 -5.06 -1.78
CA SER A 219 -28.95 -5.30 -2.99
C SER A 219 -27.48 -4.93 -2.79
N ILE A 220 -27.21 -3.75 -2.21
CA ILE A 220 -25.87 -3.27 -1.86
C ILE A 220 -25.16 -4.26 -0.92
N PHE A 221 -25.85 -4.76 0.11
CA PHE A 221 -25.27 -5.71 1.05
C PHE A 221 -24.84 -7.01 0.37
N THR A 222 -25.67 -7.54 -0.53
CA THR A 222 -25.32 -8.72 -1.32
C THR A 222 -24.14 -8.44 -2.23
N LYS A 223 -24.17 -7.36 -3.02
CA LYS A 223 -23.13 -7.01 -4.00
C LYS A 223 -21.77 -6.74 -3.35
N LEU A 224 -21.77 -6.08 -2.19
CA LEU A 224 -20.53 -5.73 -1.47
C LEU A 224 -20.10 -6.80 -0.48
N ASN A 225 -20.85 -7.91 -0.32
CA ASN A 225 -20.67 -8.88 0.75
C ASN A 225 -20.54 -8.18 2.12
N ALA A 226 -21.48 -7.29 2.41
CA ALA A 226 -21.47 -6.43 3.59
C ALA A 226 -22.50 -6.89 4.63
N ARG A 227 -22.09 -6.94 5.89
CA ARG A 227 -22.95 -7.35 7.01
C ARG A 227 -23.91 -6.27 7.51
N GLY A 228 -23.85 -5.06 6.93
CA GLY A 228 -24.71 -3.95 7.30
C GLY A 228 -24.28 -2.62 6.70
N ARG A 229 -25.04 -1.57 7.01
CA ARG A 229 -24.92 -0.23 6.44
C ARG A 229 -23.53 0.36 6.59
N SER A 230 -22.99 0.41 7.82
CA SER A 230 -21.70 1.04 8.08
C SER A 230 -20.57 0.34 7.34
N TYR A 231 -20.54 -1.00 7.35
CA TYR A 231 -19.52 -1.77 6.62
C TYR A 231 -19.66 -1.59 5.10
N ALA A 232 -20.88 -1.55 4.57
CA ALA A 232 -21.13 -1.28 3.16
C ALA A 232 -20.61 0.10 2.74
N ILE A 233 -20.92 1.15 3.52
CA ILE A 233 -20.44 2.52 3.29
C ILE A 233 -18.92 2.56 3.33
N THR A 234 -18.29 2.05 4.39
CA THR A 234 -16.82 2.04 4.52
C THR A 234 -16.18 1.30 3.35
N LYS A 235 -16.71 0.14 2.97
CA LYS A 235 -16.20 -0.64 1.84
C LYS A 235 -16.37 0.12 0.51
N SER A 236 -17.50 0.78 0.28
CA SER A 236 -17.71 1.60 -0.93
C SER A 236 -16.75 2.78 -1.03
N ILE A 237 -16.42 3.43 0.09
CA ILE A 237 -15.42 4.50 0.12
C ILE A 237 -14.02 3.94 -0.17
N ARG A 238 -13.65 2.82 0.47
CA ARG A 238 -12.34 2.16 0.25
C ARG A 238 -12.15 1.59 -1.15
N LEU A 239 -13.23 1.31 -1.87
CA LEU A 239 -13.19 0.81 -3.25
C LEU A 239 -13.34 1.94 -4.29
N GLY A 240 -13.38 3.20 -3.87
CA GLY A 240 -13.61 4.33 -4.78
C GLY A 240 -15.00 4.35 -5.45
N ILE A 241 -15.96 3.54 -4.98
CA ILE A 241 -17.32 3.45 -5.55
C ILE A 241 -18.10 4.75 -5.28
N ILE A 242 -17.85 5.37 -4.13
CA ILE A 242 -18.38 6.69 -3.74
C ILE A 242 -17.27 7.54 -3.14
N VAL A 243 -17.38 8.86 -3.29
CA VAL A 243 -16.52 9.84 -2.60
C VAL A 243 -17.44 10.81 -1.87
N PRO A 244 -17.59 10.70 -0.53
CA PRO A 244 -18.40 11.61 0.28
C PRO A 244 -17.88 13.04 0.25
N GLU A 245 -18.72 14.03 0.57
CA GLU A 245 -18.38 15.46 0.50
C GLU A 245 -17.16 15.81 1.37
N LEU A 246 -17.06 15.20 2.56
CA LEU A 246 -15.93 15.36 3.47
C LEU A 246 -14.56 14.96 2.85
N VAL A 247 -14.58 14.12 1.81
CA VAL A 247 -13.39 13.56 1.15
C VAL A 247 -13.24 14.13 -0.27
N ARG A 248 -14.23 14.89 -0.76
CA ARG A 248 -14.27 15.35 -2.14
C ARG A 248 -13.29 16.50 -2.37
N SER A 249 -12.63 16.49 -3.52
CA SER A 249 -11.86 17.66 -3.99
C SER A 249 -12.82 18.78 -4.36
N PRO A 250 -12.56 20.05 -3.99
CA PRO A 250 -13.42 21.18 -4.34
C PRO A 250 -13.51 21.43 -5.86
N TYR A 251 -12.71 20.73 -6.67
CA TYR A 251 -12.65 20.88 -8.12
C TYR A 251 -13.37 19.77 -8.91
N GLN A 252 -14.03 18.80 -8.25
CA GLN A 252 -14.84 17.79 -8.93
C GLN A 252 -16.31 18.24 -9.03
N SER A 253 -16.68 18.95 -10.10
CA SER A 253 -18.08 19.25 -10.43
C SER A 253 -18.83 17.99 -10.89
N ARG A 254 -20.13 17.93 -10.56
CA ARG A 254 -21.05 16.83 -10.92
C ARG A 254 -21.14 16.58 -12.42
#